data_AF-A0A6G9AZX3-F1
#
_entry.id   AF-A0A6G9AZX3-F1
#
_cell.length_a   1.000
_cell.length_b   1.000
_cell.length_c   1.000
_cell.angle_alpha   90.00
_cell.angle_beta   90.00
_cell.angle_gamma   90.00
#
_symmetry.space_group_name_H-M   'P 1'
#
loop_
_entity.id
_entity.type
_entity.pdbx_description
1 polymer ?
#
loop_
_entity_poly.entity_id
_entity_poly.type
_entity_poly.pdbx_seq_one_letter_code
_entity_poly.pdbx_strand_id
1 'polypeptide(L)'
;MTVEQIKESIVGNWVSIASELRPSISKNTDGSMKPFYLTRAFTYAAGDKFALDVINSADPFGKVPLVKIVIKGHIVWQGEHPIVAGAQKVDFIADEGYEVTPLHQGFADAMNQVASQGFNKWEVNSMQSVMGKAFAPFGLVEGQTYAEYDLIFVLNGMMFWGAKHVDGRGFDKLENRPDNLQIPLIRRQ
;
A
#
# COMPACT_ATOMS: atom_id res chain seq x y z
N MET A 1 23.32 4.40 -8.29
CA MET A 1 22.53 5.55 -8.75
C MET A 1 22.40 6.51 -7.58
N THR A 2 22.54 7.81 -7.80
CA THR A 2 22.19 8.81 -6.78
C THR A 2 20.67 8.85 -6.60
N VAL A 3 20.18 9.52 -5.56
CA VAL A 3 18.74 9.66 -5.34
C VAL A 3 18.07 10.43 -6.49
N GLU A 4 18.72 11.46 -7.03
CA GLU A 4 18.22 12.24 -8.17
C GLU A 4 18.09 11.38 -9.42
N GLN A 5 19.09 10.55 -9.72
CA GLN A 5 19.03 9.60 -10.83
C GLN A 5 17.91 8.58 -10.66
N ILE A 6 17.68 8.12 -9.41
CA ILE A 6 16.55 7.22 -9.12
C ILE A 6 15.23 7.96 -9.40
N LYS A 7 15.04 9.16 -8.85
CA LYS A 7 13.83 9.98 -9.05
C LYS A 7 13.51 10.17 -10.53
N GLU A 8 14.50 10.54 -11.34
CA GLU A 8 14.34 10.69 -12.79
C GLU A 8 13.96 9.36 -13.45
N SER A 9 14.64 8.27 -13.08
CA SER A 9 14.41 6.94 -13.68
C SER A 9 13.04 6.34 -13.36
N ILE A 10 12.38 6.77 -12.27
CA ILE A 10 11.11 6.20 -11.83
C ILE A 10 9.87 6.99 -12.28
N VAL A 11 10.02 8.18 -12.87
CA VAL A 11 8.89 8.97 -13.39
C VAL A 11 8.03 8.15 -14.34
N GLY A 12 6.73 8.06 -14.08
CA GLY A 12 5.75 7.34 -14.90
C GLY A 12 5.02 6.24 -14.14
N ASN A 13 4.45 5.30 -14.89
CA ASN A 13 3.51 4.30 -14.38
C ASN A 13 4.16 2.91 -14.22
N TRP A 14 3.83 2.27 -13.11
CA TRP A 14 4.36 0.97 -12.68
C TRP A 14 3.22 0.08 -12.21
N VAL A 15 3.30 -1.23 -12.48
CA VAL A 15 2.27 -2.21 -12.11
C VAL A 15 2.90 -3.49 -11.58
N SER A 16 2.26 -4.13 -10.60
CA SER A 16 2.72 -5.43 -10.10
C SER A 16 2.75 -6.46 -11.22
N ILE A 17 3.80 -7.29 -11.25
CA ILE A 17 3.91 -8.39 -12.22
C ILE A 17 3.01 -9.58 -11.87
N ALA A 18 2.63 -9.71 -10.60
CA ALA A 18 1.81 -10.78 -10.05
C ALA A 18 1.14 -10.32 -8.76
N SER A 19 0.21 -11.14 -8.23
CA SER A 19 -0.36 -10.90 -6.92
C SER A 19 0.68 -11.11 -5.81
N GLU A 20 0.69 -10.19 -4.85
CA GLU A 20 1.60 -10.15 -3.71
C GLU A 20 0.95 -10.79 -2.50
N LEU A 21 1.65 -11.70 -1.83
CA LEU A 21 1.26 -12.24 -0.54
C LEU A 21 1.58 -11.21 0.56
N ARG A 22 0.61 -10.94 1.44
CA ARG A 22 0.77 -10.08 2.62
C ARG A 22 0.25 -10.81 3.87
N PRO A 23 1.10 -11.01 4.90
CA PRO A 23 0.63 -11.43 6.22
C PRO A 23 -0.31 -10.38 6.82
N SER A 24 -1.42 -10.82 7.42
CA SER A 24 -2.29 -9.96 8.22
C SER A 24 -1.82 -9.89 9.66
N ILE A 25 -2.04 -8.74 10.30
CA ILE A 25 -1.89 -8.58 11.76
C ILE A 25 -2.95 -9.42 12.50
N SER A 26 -4.12 -9.62 11.90
CA SER A 26 -5.18 -10.46 12.44
C SER A 26 -4.86 -11.93 12.16
N LYS A 27 -4.85 -12.73 13.22
CA LYS A 27 -4.63 -14.19 13.14
C LYS A 27 -5.96 -14.93 12.99
N ASN A 28 -5.90 -16.17 12.51
CA ASN A 28 -7.01 -17.11 12.63
C ASN A 28 -7.23 -17.48 14.10
N THR A 29 -8.39 -18.06 14.43
CA THR A 29 -8.73 -18.47 15.80
C THR A 29 -7.75 -19.49 16.39
N ASP A 30 -7.14 -20.33 15.54
CA ASP A 30 -6.09 -21.28 15.91
C ASP A 30 -4.69 -20.65 16.05
N GLY A 31 -4.58 -19.32 15.89
CA GLY A 31 -3.33 -18.57 15.96
C GLY A 31 -2.51 -18.57 14.68
N SER A 32 -2.93 -19.27 13.62
CA SER A 32 -2.23 -19.28 12.33
C SER A 32 -2.34 -17.93 11.60
N MET A 33 -1.37 -17.63 10.73
CA MET A 33 -1.39 -16.41 9.92
C MET A 33 -2.51 -16.45 8.89
N LYS A 34 -3.28 -15.36 8.83
CA LYS A 34 -4.29 -15.15 7.81
C LYS A 34 -3.70 -14.24 6.72
N PRO A 35 -3.24 -14.78 5.59
CA PRO A 35 -2.73 -13.93 4.52
C PRO A 35 -3.87 -13.21 3.81
N PHE A 36 -3.52 -12.11 3.15
CA PHE A 36 -4.30 -11.52 2.09
C PHE A 36 -3.38 -11.27 0.89
N TYR A 37 -3.99 -10.98 -0.26
CA TYR A 37 -3.27 -10.79 -1.50
C TYR A 37 -3.53 -9.39 -2.04
N LEU A 38 -2.58 -8.82 -2.78
CA LEU A 38 -2.80 -7.54 -3.43
C LEU A 38 -2.10 -7.41 -4.79
N THR A 39 -2.53 -6.45 -5.59
CA THR A 39 -1.76 -5.90 -6.71
C THR A 39 -1.70 -4.39 -6.57
N ARG A 40 -0.66 -3.79 -7.15
CA ARG A 40 -0.42 -2.34 -7.12
C ARG A 40 -0.35 -1.78 -8.53
N ALA A 41 -0.90 -0.59 -8.72
CA ALA A 41 -0.55 0.30 -9.82
C ALA A 41 -0.08 1.63 -9.23
N PHE A 42 1.18 1.96 -9.48
CA PHE A 42 1.88 3.09 -8.89
C PHE A 42 2.29 4.08 -9.97
N THR A 43 2.06 5.36 -9.72
CA THR A 43 2.53 6.44 -10.58
C THR A 43 3.43 7.35 -9.75
N TYR A 44 4.63 7.59 -10.25
CA TYR A 44 5.53 8.61 -9.72
C TYR A 44 5.58 9.81 -10.67
N ALA A 45 5.48 11.02 -10.13
CA ALA A 45 5.48 12.26 -10.89
C ALA A 45 6.51 13.26 -10.34
N ALA A 46 6.69 14.36 -11.06
CA ALA A 46 7.57 15.44 -10.63
C ALA A 46 7.13 16.03 -9.28
N GLY A 47 8.10 16.54 -8.51
CA GLY A 47 7.85 17.06 -7.16
C GLY A 47 7.60 15.97 -6.12
N ASP A 48 8.12 14.76 -6.36
CA ASP A 48 7.99 13.58 -5.49
C ASP A 48 6.54 13.17 -5.22
N LYS A 49 5.61 13.53 -6.12
CA LYS A 49 4.21 13.15 -6.02
C LYS A 49 4.00 11.70 -6.41
N PHE A 50 3.07 11.04 -5.75
CA PHE A 50 2.65 9.70 -6.12
C PHE A 50 1.13 9.52 -6.11
N ALA A 51 0.69 8.55 -6.91
CA ALA A 51 -0.61 7.93 -6.81
C ALA A 51 -0.42 6.40 -6.78
N LEU A 52 -1.16 5.73 -5.90
CA LEU A 52 -1.10 4.29 -5.71
C LEU A 52 -2.52 3.73 -5.67
N ASP A 53 -2.83 2.88 -6.63
CA ASP A 53 -3.99 2.01 -6.60
C ASP A 53 -3.56 0.65 -6.04
N VAL A 54 -4.24 0.18 -5.00
CA VAL A 54 -4.09 -1.17 -4.45
C VAL A 54 -5.40 -1.92 -4.61
N ILE A 55 -5.35 -3.14 -5.14
CA ILE A 55 -6.50 -4.05 -5.14
C ILE A 55 -6.18 -5.22 -4.22
N ASN A 56 -6.86 -5.28 -3.07
CA ASN A 56 -6.77 -6.44 -2.18
C ASN A 56 -7.70 -7.54 -2.69
N SER A 57 -7.26 -8.79 -2.59
CA SER A 57 -7.97 -9.98 -3.07
C SER A 57 -7.95 -11.11 -2.04
N ALA A 58 -8.94 -11.99 -2.13
CA ALA A 58 -9.08 -13.15 -1.23
C ALA A 58 -8.27 -14.37 -1.69
N ASP A 59 -7.81 -14.41 -2.94
CA ASP A 59 -7.12 -15.54 -3.54
C ASP A 59 -5.74 -15.16 -4.11
N PRO A 60 -4.79 -16.12 -4.20
CA PRO A 60 -3.42 -15.86 -4.65
C PRO A 60 -3.29 -15.45 -6.11
N PHE A 61 -4.35 -15.56 -6.91
CA PHE A 61 -4.33 -15.18 -8.33
C PHE A 61 -5.04 -13.84 -8.59
N GLY A 62 -5.52 -13.16 -7.54
CA GLY A 62 -6.20 -11.86 -7.66
C GLY A 62 -7.53 -11.92 -8.39
N LYS A 63 -8.20 -13.08 -8.43
CA LYS A 63 -9.46 -13.30 -9.16
C LYS A 63 -10.70 -12.88 -8.36
N VAL A 64 -10.59 -12.79 -7.04
CA VAL A 64 -11.64 -12.40 -6.11
C VAL A 64 -11.24 -11.07 -5.45
N PRO A 65 -11.42 -9.95 -6.15
CA PRO A 65 -11.10 -8.64 -5.60
C PRO A 65 -12.08 -8.28 -4.48
N LEU A 66 -11.55 -7.75 -3.37
CA LEU A 66 -12.32 -7.40 -2.18
C LEU A 66 -12.54 -5.90 -2.06
N VAL A 67 -11.49 -5.12 -2.28
CA VAL A 67 -11.49 -3.67 -2.10
C VAL A 67 -10.40 -3.04 -2.97
N LYS A 68 -10.73 -1.89 -3.57
CA LYS A 68 -9.76 -0.97 -4.18
C LYS A 68 -9.46 0.14 -3.18
N ILE A 69 -8.18 0.45 -3.01
CA ILE A 69 -7.68 1.55 -2.21
C ILE A 69 -6.91 2.48 -3.14
N VAL A 70 -7.17 3.78 -3.08
CA VAL A 70 -6.41 4.80 -3.81
C VAL A 70 -5.75 5.71 -2.81
N ILE A 71 -4.42 5.83 -2.88
CA ILE A 71 -3.60 6.66 -2.00
C ILE A 71 -2.84 7.66 -2.86
N LYS A 72 -2.86 8.94 -2.49
CA LYS A 72 -2.16 10.02 -3.19
C LYS A 72 -1.44 10.90 -2.18
N GLY A 73 -0.25 11.36 -2.56
CA GLY A 73 0.49 12.33 -1.78
C GLY A 73 1.95 12.45 -2.21
N HIS A 74 2.85 12.59 -1.24
CA HIS A 74 4.26 12.91 -1.48
C HIS A 74 5.22 11.87 -0.89
N ILE A 75 6.35 11.68 -1.56
CA ILE A 75 7.45 10.84 -1.10
C ILE A 75 8.53 11.70 -0.44
N VAL A 76 8.87 11.40 0.80
CA VAL A 76 10.05 11.96 1.47
C VAL A 76 11.20 10.96 1.40
N TRP A 77 12.34 11.38 0.86
CA TRP A 77 13.51 10.53 0.68
C TRP A 77 14.45 10.63 1.89
N GLN A 78 14.73 9.51 2.54
CA GLN A 78 15.42 9.44 3.83
C GLN A 78 16.86 8.88 3.74
N GLY A 79 17.38 8.78 2.52
CA GLY A 79 18.72 8.25 2.22
C GLY A 79 18.76 6.73 2.12
N GLU A 80 19.95 6.15 2.22
CA GLU A 80 20.18 4.73 1.92
C GLU A 80 19.46 3.77 2.87
N HIS A 81 18.94 2.67 2.31
CA HIS A 81 18.40 1.54 3.05
C HIS A 81 19.45 0.42 3.15
N PRO A 82 19.68 -0.18 4.33
CA PRO A 82 20.75 -1.17 4.53
C PRO A 82 20.47 -2.54 3.89
N ILE A 83 19.32 -2.75 3.26
CA ILE A 83 18.89 -4.07 2.75
C ILE A 83 19.74 -4.52 1.56
N VAL A 84 20.04 -3.58 0.66
CA VAL A 84 20.88 -3.80 -0.52
C VAL A 84 21.42 -2.45 -0.99
N ALA A 85 22.64 -2.44 -1.50
CA ALA A 85 23.24 -1.23 -2.06
C ALA A 85 22.34 -0.60 -3.14
N GLY A 86 22.09 0.70 -3.02
CA GLY A 86 21.24 1.46 -3.94
C GLY A 86 19.76 1.52 -3.56
N ALA A 87 19.28 0.73 -2.60
CA ALA A 87 17.95 0.91 -2.03
C ALA A 87 17.87 2.21 -1.24
N GLN A 88 16.76 2.94 -1.35
CA GLN A 88 16.53 4.19 -0.63
C GLN A 88 15.37 4.01 0.34
N LYS A 89 15.54 4.46 1.59
CA LYS A 89 14.44 4.66 2.53
C LYS A 89 13.54 5.76 2.00
N VAL A 90 12.24 5.53 2.02
CA VAL A 90 11.25 6.52 1.65
C VAL A 90 10.11 6.55 2.66
N ASP A 91 9.46 7.71 2.80
CA ASP A 91 8.23 7.85 3.55
C ASP A 91 7.14 8.23 2.54
N PHE A 92 6.15 7.37 2.38
CA PHE A 92 4.97 7.65 1.58
C PHE A 92 3.97 8.38 2.46
N ILE A 93 3.79 9.68 2.24
CA ILE A 93 2.86 10.52 2.99
C ILE A 93 1.57 10.65 2.19
N ALA A 94 0.44 10.19 2.72
CA ALA A 94 -0.86 10.24 2.06
C ALA A 94 -1.59 11.56 2.39
N ASP A 95 -1.07 12.67 1.89
CA ASP A 95 -1.55 14.03 2.16
C ASP A 95 -2.41 14.65 1.04
N GLU A 96 -2.67 13.93 -0.06
CA GLU A 96 -3.55 14.41 -1.14
C GLU A 96 -4.82 13.58 -1.32
N GLY A 97 -4.82 12.30 -0.94
CA GLY A 97 -6.01 11.47 -1.09
C GLY A 97 -5.88 10.10 -0.45
N TYR A 98 -6.98 9.63 0.13
CA TYR A 98 -7.14 8.26 0.60
C TYR A 98 -8.60 7.83 0.41
N GLU A 99 -8.82 6.97 -0.57
CA GLU A 99 -10.14 6.53 -1.00
C GLU A 99 -10.27 5.00 -0.92
N VAL A 100 -11.46 4.53 -0.58
CA VAL A 100 -11.78 3.11 -0.44
C VAL A 100 -13.04 2.79 -1.23
N THR A 101 -12.98 1.74 -2.05
CA THR A 101 -14.10 1.24 -2.84
C THR A 101 -14.26 -0.26 -2.61
N PRO A 102 -15.34 -0.71 -1.93
CA PRO A 102 -15.67 -2.13 -1.85
C PRO A 102 -15.88 -2.73 -3.23
N LEU A 103 -15.25 -3.87 -3.51
CA LEU A 103 -15.41 -4.62 -4.77
C LEU A 103 -16.17 -5.93 -4.56
N HIS A 104 -16.39 -6.33 -3.30
CA HIS A 104 -17.11 -7.54 -2.94
C HIS A 104 -18.12 -7.26 -1.83
N GLN A 105 -19.29 -7.91 -1.89
CA GLN A 105 -20.38 -7.69 -0.94
C GLN A 105 -19.95 -7.95 0.51
N GLY A 106 -19.26 -9.05 0.76
CA GLY A 106 -18.75 -9.37 2.10
C GLY A 106 -17.79 -8.33 2.68
N PHE A 107 -17.06 -7.58 1.83
CA PHE A 107 -16.25 -6.45 2.32
C PHE A 107 -17.13 -5.26 2.69
N ALA A 108 -18.10 -4.90 1.84
CA ALA A 108 -19.05 -3.82 2.14
C ALA A 108 -19.85 -4.10 3.44
N ASP A 109 -20.32 -5.33 3.62
CA ASP A 109 -21.05 -5.76 4.82
C ASP A 109 -20.18 -5.64 6.07
N ALA A 110 -18.92 -6.08 6.00
CA ALA A 110 -17.97 -5.92 7.09
C ALA A 110 -17.74 -4.43 7.43
N MET A 111 -17.55 -3.57 6.42
CA MET A 111 -17.36 -2.12 6.66
C MET A 111 -18.60 -1.47 7.28
N ASN A 112 -19.81 -1.89 6.89
CA ASN A 112 -21.04 -1.41 7.52
C ASN A 112 -21.15 -1.81 9.00
N GLN A 113 -20.44 -2.85 9.44
CA GLN A 113 -20.39 -3.24 10.86
C GLN A 113 -19.31 -2.49 11.63
N VAL A 114 -18.13 -2.30 11.04
CA VAL A 114 -16.93 -1.84 11.78
C VAL A 114 -16.49 -0.40 11.46
N ALA A 115 -17.04 0.22 10.41
CA ALA A 115 -16.62 1.53 9.89
C ALA A 115 -17.81 2.34 9.33
N SER A 116 -18.95 2.32 10.02
CA SER A 116 -20.17 3.03 9.60
C SER A 116 -20.23 4.49 10.07
N GLN A 117 -19.57 4.82 11.18
CA GLN A 117 -19.59 6.18 11.73
C GLN A 117 -18.76 7.13 10.85
N GLY A 118 -19.35 8.25 10.41
CA GLY A 118 -18.65 9.25 9.57
C GLY A 118 -18.56 8.90 8.07
N PHE A 119 -19.24 7.84 7.65
CA PHE A 119 -19.32 7.38 6.28
C PHE A 119 -20.77 7.20 5.84
N ASN A 120 -21.02 7.31 4.54
CA ASN A 120 -22.24 6.78 3.96
C ASN A 120 -22.21 5.25 4.08
N LYS A 121 -23.38 4.63 3.94
CA LYS A 121 -23.47 3.17 3.84
C LYS A 121 -22.49 2.66 2.78
N TRP A 122 -21.68 1.68 3.15
CA TRP A 122 -20.75 1.04 2.24
C TRP A 122 -21.50 0.12 1.29
N GLU A 123 -21.28 0.34 -0.01
CA GLU A 123 -21.91 -0.41 -1.09
C GLU A 123 -20.85 -0.80 -2.11
N VAL A 124 -21.06 -1.93 -2.78
CA VAL A 124 -20.14 -2.41 -3.82
C VAL A 124 -20.05 -1.37 -4.94
N ASN A 125 -18.82 -1.09 -5.39
CA ASN A 125 -18.47 -0.07 -6.37
C ASN A 125 -18.74 1.38 -5.96
N SER A 126 -19.12 1.64 -4.71
CA SER A 126 -19.28 3.00 -4.17
C SER A 126 -18.02 3.44 -3.45
N MET A 127 -17.33 4.43 -4.01
CA MET A 127 -16.09 4.98 -3.47
C MET A 127 -16.40 5.98 -2.35
N GLN A 128 -15.63 5.93 -1.27
CA GLN A 128 -15.65 6.94 -0.22
C GLN A 128 -14.24 7.35 0.19
N SER A 129 -14.05 8.64 0.46
CA SER A 129 -12.83 9.15 1.05
C SER A 129 -12.78 8.84 2.56
N VAL A 130 -11.68 8.22 2.98
CA VAL A 130 -11.30 7.94 4.38
C VAL A 130 -10.22 8.91 4.88
N MET A 131 -9.77 9.84 4.03
CA MET A 131 -8.72 10.79 4.37
C MET A 131 -9.10 11.65 5.58
N GLY A 132 -8.21 11.72 6.57
CA GLY A 132 -8.40 12.47 7.80
C GLY A 132 -9.45 11.89 8.76
N LYS A 133 -10.08 10.76 8.42
CA LYS A 133 -11.12 10.11 9.23
C LYS A 133 -10.56 8.88 9.93
N ALA A 134 -11.16 8.52 11.06
CA ALA A 134 -10.91 7.22 11.68
C ALA A 134 -11.39 6.09 10.75
N PHE A 135 -10.55 5.10 10.49
CA PHE A 135 -10.88 3.93 9.67
C PHE A 135 -10.07 2.72 10.18
N ALA A 136 -10.59 2.09 11.22
CA ALA A 136 -9.93 0.99 11.95
C ALA A 136 -9.47 -0.19 11.07
N PRO A 137 -10.18 -0.61 10.00
CA PRO A 137 -9.72 -1.69 9.12
C PRO A 137 -8.35 -1.45 8.50
N PHE A 138 -7.94 -0.19 8.32
CA PHE A 138 -6.62 0.20 7.83
C PHE A 138 -5.80 0.98 8.88
N GLY A 139 -6.19 0.89 10.16
CA GLY A 139 -5.47 1.53 11.26
C GLY A 139 -5.44 3.06 11.22
N LEU A 140 -6.36 3.70 10.48
CA LEU A 140 -6.40 5.15 10.37
C LEU A 140 -7.05 5.77 11.61
N VAL A 141 -6.43 6.85 12.09
CA VAL A 141 -6.88 7.64 13.24
C VAL A 141 -7.30 9.01 12.76
N GLU A 142 -8.41 9.53 13.30
CA GLU A 142 -8.93 10.85 12.94
C GLU A 142 -7.90 11.96 13.12
N GLY A 143 -7.83 12.86 12.13
CA GLY A 143 -6.89 14.00 12.12
C GLY A 143 -5.42 13.66 11.87
N GLN A 144 -5.06 12.38 11.74
CA GLN A 144 -3.69 11.98 11.39
C GLN A 144 -3.51 11.85 9.88
N THR A 145 -2.38 12.36 9.38
CA THR A 145 -1.93 12.07 8.02
C THR A 145 -1.24 10.70 8.03
N TYR A 146 -1.74 9.77 7.21
CA TYR A 146 -1.14 8.44 7.09
C TYR A 146 0.26 8.55 6.46
N ALA A 147 1.20 7.82 7.02
CA ALA A 147 2.55 7.68 6.52
C ALA A 147 2.96 6.19 6.53
N GLU A 148 3.61 5.74 5.46
CA GLU A 148 4.21 4.42 5.37
C GLU A 148 5.72 4.53 5.20
N TYR A 149 6.48 3.96 6.13
CA TYR A 149 7.95 3.99 6.16
C TYR A 149 8.50 2.78 5.40
N ASP A 150 8.76 2.95 4.11
CA ASP A 150 9.13 1.86 3.20
C ASP A 150 10.51 2.14 2.56
N LEU A 151 10.76 1.52 1.41
CA LEU A 151 11.92 1.71 0.56
C LEU A 151 11.54 1.68 -0.91
N ILE A 152 12.39 2.26 -1.74
CA ILE A 152 12.40 2.08 -3.20
C ILE A 152 13.76 1.54 -3.60
N PHE A 153 13.76 0.45 -4.37
CA PHE A 153 14.93 -0.10 -5.02
C PHE A 153 14.62 -0.39 -6.48
N VAL A 154 15.47 0.07 -7.40
CA VAL A 154 15.28 -0.12 -8.85
C VAL A 154 16.44 -0.94 -9.40
N LEU A 155 16.10 -2.05 -10.06
CA LEU A 155 17.07 -2.96 -10.67
C LEU A 155 16.50 -3.49 -11.98
N ASN A 156 17.24 -3.32 -13.09
CA ASN A 156 16.90 -3.90 -14.41
C ASN A 156 15.45 -3.62 -14.87
N GLY A 157 14.97 -2.38 -14.70
CA GLY A 157 13.61 -1.99 -15.11
C GLY A 157 12.49 -2.51 -14.19
N MET A 158 12.84 -3.05 -13.03
CA MET A 158 11.92 -3.46 -11.98
C MET A 158 12.04 -2.53 -10.76
N MET A 159 10.91 -2.18 -10.16
CA MET A 159 10.84 -1.40 -8.93
C MET A 159 10.39 -2.29 -7.77
N PHE A 160 11.23 -2.42 -6.75
CA PHE A 160 10.98 -3.18 -5.53
C PHE A 160 10.65 -2.23 -4.39
N TRP A 161 9.65 -2.60 -3.60
CA TRP A 161 9.33 -2.01 -2.31
C TRP A 161 9.50 -3.08 -1.22
N GLY A 162 9.23 -2.72 0.03
CA GLY A 162 9.25 -3.61 1.17
C GLY A 162 8.23 -4.74 1.13
N ALA A 163 8.69 -5.95 1.44
CA ALA A 163 7.80 -7.04 1.80
C ALA A 163 7.30 -6.86 3.23
N LYS A 164 6.00 -7.10 3.46
CA LYS A 164 5.44 -7.03 4.82
C LYS A 164 6.14 -8.04 5.72
N HIS A 165 6.29 -7.66 6.98
CA HIS A 165 6.81 -8.53 8.02
C HIS A 165 5.97 -9.80 8.18
N VAL A 166 6.63 -10.91 8.51
CA VAL A 166 6.01 -12.23 8.66
C VAL A 166 4.95 -12.29 9.76
N ASP A 167 5.05 -11.42 10.76
CA ASP A 167 4.10 -11.28 11.86
C ASP A 167 2.91 -10.35 11.54
N GLY A 168 2.89 -9.78 10.34
CA GLY A 168 1.82 -8.92 9.86
C GLY A 168 1.89 -7.48 10.32
N ARG A 169 2.93 -7.04 11.06
CA ARG A 169 3.06 -5.61 11.42
C ARG A 169 3.19 -4.73 10.16
N GLY A 170 2.60 -3.54 10.22
CA GLY A 170 2.65 -2.55 9.14
C GLY A 170 3.98 -1.81 9.11
N PHE A 171 4.14 -0.91 8.15
CA PHE A 171 5.26 0.04 8.13
C PHE A 171 4.81 1.41 8.68
N ASP A 172 4.00 1.39 9.72
CA ASP A 172 3.35 2.54 10.38
C ASP A 172 4.28 3.27 11.37
N LYS A 173 5.48 2.72 11.61
CA LYS A 173 6.51 3.30 12.47
C LYS A 173 7.90 3.15 11.85
N LEU A 174 8.82 4.04 12.20
CA LEU A 174 10.19 4.05 11.67
C LEU A 174 10.94 2.74 11.97
N GLU A 175 10.74 2.16 13.15
CA GLU A 175 11.32 0.88 13.56
C GLU A 175 10.75 -0.31 12.79
N ASN A 176 9.60 -0.14 12.13
CA ASN A 176 8.95 -1.18 11.34
C ASN A 176 9.31 -1.12 9.86
N ARG A 177 10.32 -0.34 9.44
CA ARG A 177 10.80 -0.38 8.04
C ARG A 177 11.06 -1.83 7.58
N PRO A 178 10.76 -2.14 6.32
CA PRO A 178 10.92 -3.49 5.78
C PRO A 178 12.37 -3.95 5.79
N ASP A 179 12.57 -5.24 6.03
CA ASP A 179 13.86 -5.93 5.99
C ASP A 179 13.98 -6.89 4.79
N ASN A 180 12.96 -6.93 3.92
CA ASN A 180 12.85 -7.79 2.75
C ASN A 180 12.27 -7.04 1.54
N LEU A 181 12.52 -7.52 0.33
CA LEU A 181 11.94 -6.99 -0.91
C LEU A 181 10.70 -7.78 -1.32
N GLN A 182 9.65 -7.07 -1.73
CA GLN A 182 8.42 -7.64 -2.28
C GLN A 182 8.55 -7.95 -3.77
N ILE A 183 7.61 -8.73 -4.32
CA ILE A 183 7.43 -8.88 -5.77
C ILE A 183 7.45 -7.49 -6.45
N PRO A 184 8.25 -7.30 -7.50
CA PRO A 184 8.46 -5.99 -8.09
C PRO A 184 7.28 -5.50 -8.93
N LEU A 185 7.30 -4.20 -9.19
CA LEU A 185 6.53 -3.54 -10.22
C LEU A 185 7.37 -3.42 -11.50
N ILE A 186 6.72 -3.46 -12.66
CA ILE A 186 7.32 -3.13 -13.96
C ILE A 186 6.62 -1.93 -14.57
N ARG A 187 7.27 -1.30 -15.55
CA ARG A 187 6.64 -0.25 -16.35
C ARG A 187 5.34 -0.74 -16.97
N ARG A 188 4.27 0.04 -16.82
CA ARG A 188 3.03 -0.19 -17.56
C ARG A 188 3.26 0.20 -19.02
N GLN A 189 3.13 -0.77 -19.91
CA GLN A 189 3.16 -0.55 -21.36
C GLN A 189 1.94 0.26 -21.83
#